data_AF-K7KRD8-F1
#
_entry.id   AF-K7KRD8-F1
#
_cell.length_a   1.000
_cell.length_b   1.000
_cell.length_c   1.000
_cell.angle_alpha   90.00
_cell.angle_beta   90.00
_cell.angle_gamma   90.00
#
_symmetry.space_group_name_H-M   'P 1'
#
loop_
_entity.id
_entity.type
_entity.pdbx_description
1 polymer ?
#
loop_
_entity_poly.entity_id
_entity_poly.type
_entity_poly.pdbx_seq_one_letter_code
_entity_poly.pdbx_strand_id
1 'polypeptide(L)'
;MTDISKSLLFTFTIIISFGLCILYASAELQRFAHSSKHDGALSFLVLGDWGRRGAYNQSLVAFQMGKVGEKLDIDFVVSTGDNFYDNGLTSDHDNAFQESFTKIYTAKSLQNQWYSVLGNHDYRGDAEAQLSPVLREIDSRWLCLRSFIVDSELVEIFFVDTTPFVDEYFTEPPEHKYDWRGIGPQKSYISNLLKVCVDYLNLQMTALCCKIQVGRVLIIQLSEIF
;
A
#
# COMPACT_ATOMS: atom_id res chain seq x y z
N MET A 1 59.89 -10.58 -5.96
CA MET A 1 58.76 -10.58 -5.00
C MET A 1 57.80 -9.39 -5.17
N THR A 2 58.04 -8.46 -6.10
CA THR A 2 57.24 -7.23 -6.25
C THR A 2 56.06 -7.37 -7.23
N ASP A 3 56.17 -8.17 -8.29
CA ASP A 3 55.10 -8.29 -9.30
C ASP A 3 53.88 -9.11 -8.86
N ILE A 4 54.10 -10.19 -8.09
CA ILE A 4 53.02 -11.06 -7.61
C ILE A 4 52.09 -10.27 -6.66
N SER A 5 52.65 -9.37 -5.85
CA SER A 5 51.87 -8.53 -4.92
C SER A 5 50.95 -7.52 -5.61
N LYS A 6 51.37 -6.98 -6.77
CA LYS A 6 50.57 -6.03 -7.54
C LYS A 6 49.43 -6.71 -8.30
N SER A 7 49.67 -7.92 -8.83
CA SER A 7 48.66 -8.74 -9.50
C SER A 7 47.54 -9.18 -8.54
N LEU A 8 47.91 -9.60 -7.31
CA LEU A 8 46.96 -9.96 -6.25
C LEU A 8 46.12 -8.76 -5.77
N LEU A 9 46.73 -7.57 -5.65
CA LEU A 9 46.03 -6.35 -5.26
C LEU A 9 45.04 -5.88 -6.35
N PHE A 10 45.40 -6.03 -7.63
CA PHE A 10 44.55 -5.67 -8.77
C PHE A 10 43.36 -6.61 -8.93
N THR A 11 43.55 -7.92 -8.72
CA THR A 11 42.45 -8.91 -8.73
C THR A 11 41.48 -8.72 -7.55
N PHE A 12 41.98 -8.37 -6.35
CA PHE A 12 41.12 -8.05 -5.21
C PHE A 12 40.26 -6.80 -5.44
N THR A 13 40.82 -5.77 -6.10
CA THR A 13 40.10 -4.51 -6.40
C THR A 13 39.01 -4.70 -7.46
N ILE A 14 39.21 -5.59 -8.43
CA ILE A 14 38.21 -5.94 -9.45
C ILE A 14 37.07 -6.77 -8.84
N ILE A 15 37.36 -7.71 -7.93
CA ILE A 15 36.34 -8.52 -7.26
C ILE A 15 35.46 -7.66 -6.34
N ILE A 16 36.03 -6.67 -5.65
CA ILE A 16 35.24 -5.72 -4.83
C ILE A 16 34.40 -4.80 -5.74
N SER A 17 34.94 -4.34 -6.87
CA SER A 17 34.19 -3.49 -7.82
C SER A 17 33.08 -4.24 -8.55
N PHE A 18 33.25 -5.54 -8.85
CA PHE A 18 32.18 -6.38 -9.41
C PHE A 18 31.19 -6.85 -8.33
N GLY A 19 31.64 -7.08 -7.10
CA GLY A 19 30.79 -7.44 -5.96
C GLY A 19 29.87 -6.31 -5.50
N LEU A 20 30.32 -5.04 -5.62
CA LEU A 20 29.47 -3.87 -5.37
C LEU A 20 28.50 -3.55 -6.53
N CYS A 21 28.75 -4.05 -7.74
CA CYS A 21 27.94 -3.74 -8.92
C CYS A 21 26.77 -4.70 -9.17
N ILE A 22 26.54 -5.72 -8.34
CA ILE A 22 25.43 -6.70 -8.48
C ILE A 22 24.50 -6.69 -7.26
N LEU A 23 24.26 -5.51 -6.68
CA LEU A 23 23.13 -5.28 -5.80
C LEU A 23 22.36 -4.05 -6.28
N TYR A 24 21.94 -4.06 -7.55
CA TYR A 24 20.75 -3.30 -7.93
C TYR A 24 19.56 -4.09 -7.37
N ALA A 25 19.26 -3.90 -6.08
CA ALA A 25 17.96 -4.24 -5.58
C ALA A 25 16.98 -3.31 -6.31
N SER A 26 16.36 -3.82 -7.38
CA SER A 26 15.09 -3.25 -7.82
C SER A 26 14.17 -3.35 -6.61
N ALA A 27 13.73 -2.22 -6.07
CA ALA A 27 12.78 -2.22 -4.96
C ALA A 27 11.46 -2.79 -5.49
N GLU A 28 11.27 -4.10 -5.38
CA GLU A 28 10.02 -4.73 -5.73
C GLU A 28 8.98 -4.39 -4.66
N LEU A 29 7.74 -4.08 -5.11
CA LEU A 29 6.64 -3.89 -4.18
C LEU A 29 6.37 -5.17 -3.41
N GLN A 30 6.10 -5.04 -2.11
CA GLN A 30 5.70 -6.17 -1.30
C GLN A 30 4.43 -6.82 -1.89
N ARG A 31 4.44 -8.16 -1.98
CA ARG A 31 3.35 -8.95 -2.55
C ARG A 31 2.65 -9.76 -1.47
N PHE A 32 1.33 -9.76 -1.49
CA PHE A 32 0.49 -10.58 -0.63
C PHE A 32 -0.37 -11.49 -1.50
N ALA A 33 -0.24 -12.80 -1.31
CA ALA A 33 -1.12 -13.76 -1.95
C ALA A 33 -2.47 -13.78 -1.22
N HIS A 34 -3.56 -13.86 -1.98
CA HIS A 34 -4.91 -14.02 -1.46
C HIS A 34 -5.68 -15.02 -2.32
N SER A 35 -5.75 -16.29 -1.90
CA SER A 35 -6.44 -17.30 -2.71
C SER A 35 -7.92 -16.94 -2.92
N SER A 36 -8.36 -16.97 -4.17
CA SER A 36 -9.77 -16.79 -4.51
C SER A 36 -10.63 -17.94 -3.99
N LYS A 37 -11.94 -17.73 -3.97
CA LYS A 37 -12.93 -18.75 -3.57
C LYS A 37 -12.84 -20.00 -4.44
N HIS A 38 -13.30 -21.12 -3.89
CA HIS A 38 -13.34 -22.41 -4.60
C HIS A 38 -14.20 -22.40 -5.88
N ASP A 39 -15.15 -21.48 -6.00
CA ASP A 39 -16.00 -21.31 -7.19
C ASP A 39 -15.35 -20.46 -8.29
N GLY A 40 -14.12 -19.98 -8.07
CA GLY A 40 -13.38 -19.15 -9.01
C GLY A 40 -13.88 -17.70 -9.09
N ALA A 41 -14.70 -17.26 -8.13
CA ALA A 41 -15.08 -15.87 -7.98
C ALA A 41 -14.15 -15.14 -7.00
N LEU A 42 -14.03 -13.82 -7.19
CA LEU A 42 -13.43 -12.91 -6.24
C LEU A 42 -14.44 -11.81 -5.93
N SER A 43 -14.71 -11.55 -4.65
CA SER A 43 -15.66 -10.55 -4.18
C SER A 43 -15.03 -9.72 -3.09
N PHE A 44 -14.88 -8.42 -3.29
CA PHE A 44 -14.34 -7.52 -2.29
C PHE A 44 -15.11 -6.20 -2.27
N LEU A 45 -15.06 -5.50 -1.14
CA LEU A 45 -15.58 -4.14 -1.03
C LEU A 45 -14.45 -3.12 -1.18
N VAL A 46 -14.77 -1.95 -1.71
CA VAL A 46 -13.86 -0.81 -1.82
C VAL A 46 -14.46 0.36 -1.06
N LEU A 47 -13.67 0.98 -0.18
CA LEU A 47 -14.05 2.12 0.64
C LEU A 47 -12.91 3.13 0.71
N GLY A 48 -13.21 4.42 0.67
CA GLY A 48 -12.27 5.51 0.91
C GLY A 48 -12.89 6.53 1.86
N ASP A 49 -12.06 7.44 2.36
CA ASP A 49 -12.52 8.68 2.98
C ASP A 49 -13.45 8.48 4.19
N TRP A 50 -13.10 7.61 5.15
CA TRP A 50 -14.11 7.02 6.04
C TRP A 50 -13.96 7.26 7.54
N GLY A 51 -12.76 7.30 8.13
CA GLY A 51 -12.62 7.19 9.59
C GLY A 51 -12.95 8.46 10.36
N ARG A 52 -14.15 8.48 10.95
CA ARG A 52 -14.69 9.62 11.70
C ARG A 52 -15.43 9.19 12.97
N ARG A 53 -14.95 8.14 13.64
CA ARG A 53 -15.49 7.63 14.93
C ARG A 53 -17.01 7.36 14.90
N GLY A 54 -17.51 6.89 13.76
CA GLY A 54 -18.92 6.63 13.50
C GLY A 54 -19.74 7.83 12.99
N ALA A 55 -19.18 9.04 13.02
CA ALA A 55 -19.82 10.24 12.48
C ALA A 55 -19.84 10.27 10.94
N TYR A 56 -20.48 11.29 10.36
CA TYR A 56 -20.60 11.49 8.90
C TYR A 56 -21.11 10.25 8.15
N ASN A 57 -22.14 9.59 8.72
CA ASN A 57 -22.73 8.35 8.21
C ASN A 57 -21.79 7.14 8.16
N GLN A 58 -20.58 7.22 8.73
CA GLN A 58 -19.64 6.11 8.74
C GLN A 58 -20.27 4.83 9.31
N SER A 59 -20.96 4.91 10.46
CA SER A 59 -21.66 3.75 11.04
C SER A 59 -22.80 3.22 10.15
N LEU A 60 -23.48 4.08 9.39
CA LEU A 60 -24.54 3.67 8.47
C LEU A 60 -23.96 2.96 7.24
N VAL A 61 -22.84 3.46 6.71
CA VAL A 61 -22.09 2.80 5.63
C VAL A 61 -21.58 1.44 6.11
N ALA A 62 -20.98 1.37 7.30
CA ALA A 62 -20.51 0.11 7.90
C ALA A 62 -21.65 -0.93 8.05
N PHE A 63 -22.84 -0.49 8.44
CA PHE A 63 -24.01 -1.36 8.52
C PHE A 63 -24.43 -1.91 7.15
N GLN A 64 -24.43 -1.08 6.10
CA GLN A 64 -24.75 -1.55 4.74
C GLN A 64 -23.65 -2.44 4.16
N MET A 65 -22.37 -2.10 4.40
CA MET A 65 -21.24 -2.95 4.05
C MET A 65 -21.38 -4.33 4.70
N GLY A 66 -21.83 -4.43 5.94
CA GLY A 66 -22.10 -5.70 6.60
C GLY A 66 -23.13 -6.56 5.85
N LYS A 67 -24.26 -5.95 5.43
CA LYS A 67 -25.30 -6.66 4.65
C LYS A 67 -24.81 -7.10 3.27
N VAL A 68 -24.09 -6.22 2.58
CA VAL A 68 -23.54 -6.53 1.25
C VAL A 68 -22.46 -7.60 1.36
N GLY A 69 -21.58 -7.48 2.36
CA GLY A 69 -20.53 -8.45 2.64
C GLY A 69 -21.08 -9.84 2.92
N GLU A 70 -22.19 -9.94 3.67
CA GLU A 70 -22.85 -11.22 3.93
C GLU A 70 -23.48 -11.81 2.67
N LYS A 71 -24.13 -10.98 1.85
CA LYS A 71 -24.77 -11.42 0.61
C LYS A 71 -23.77 -11.90 -0.44
N LEU A 72 -22.61 -11.25 -0.52
CA LEU A 72 -21.56 -11.55 -1.51
C LEU A 72 -20.48 -12.47 -0.99
N ASP A 73 -20.50 -12.80 0.30
CA ASP A 73 -19.48 -13.60 0.99
C ASP A 73 -18.07 -13.07 0.70
N ILE A 74 -17.81 -11.80 1.00
CA ILE A 74 -16.59 -11.13 0.51
C ILE A 74 -15.29 -11.79 1.03
N ASP A 75 -14.24 -11.73 0.22
CA ASP A 75 -12.90 -12.24 0.49
C ASP A 75 -12.08 -11.27 1.36
N PHE A 76 -12.14 -9.98 1.02
CA PHE A 76 -11.44 -8.90 1.72
C PHE A 76 -12.10 -7.52 1.48
N VAL A 77 -11.57 -6.50 2.17
CA VAL A 77 -11.90 -5.09 1.96
C VAL A 77 -10.67 -4.33 1.49
N VAL A 78 -10.87 -3.42 0.55
CA VAL A 78 -9.87 -2.46 0.09
C VAL A 78 -10.20 -1.09 0.69
N SER A 79 -9.27 -0.53 1.48
CA SER A 79 -9.29 0.88 1.85
C SER A 79 -8.40 1.68 0.91
N THR A 80 -8.95 2.70 0.27
CA THR A 80 -8.25 3.48 -0.75
C THR A 80 -7.46 4.67 -0.21
N GLY A 81 -7.49 4.89 1.11
CA GLY A 81 -6.83 6.00 1.78
C GLY A 81 -7.80 6.91 2.52
N ASP A 82 -7.24 7.92 3.17
CA ASP A 82 -7.96 8.83 4.05
C ASP A 82 -8.70 8.06 5.15
N ASN A 83 -7.91 7.22 5.83
CA ASN A 83 -8.40 6.26 6.80
C ASN A 83 -8.86 6.96 8.08
N PHE A 84 -8.20 8.04 8.51
CA PHE A 84 -8.52 8.74 9.76
C PHE A 84 -8.56 10.26 9.59
N TYR A 85 -9.73 10.84 9.76
CA TYR A 85 -9.96 12.28 9.66
C TYR A 85 -9.94 12.99 11.03
N ASP A 86 -9.59 14.29 11.07
CA ASP A 86 -9.16 15.10 9.92
C ASP A 86 -7.64 15.08 9.70
N ASN A 87 -6.84 14.60 10.66
CA ASN A 87 -5.38 14.65 10.60
C ASN A 87 -4.72 13.34 11.04
N GLY A 88 -5.11 12.22 10.44
CA GLY A 88 -4.50 10.92 10.68
C GLY A 88 -4.60 10.46 12.15
N LEU A 89 -3.75 9.50 12.50
CA LEU A 89 -3.53 9.08 13.88
C LEU A 89 -2.40 9.91 14.50
N THR A 90 -2.38 10.07 15.81
CA THR A 90 -1.27 10.76 16.51
C THR A 90 -0.13 9.83 16.93
N SER A 91 -0.39 8.52 16.99
CA SER A 91 0.57 7.45 17.28
C SER A 91 -0.07 6.10 16.94
N ASP A 92 0.71 5.02 17.00
CA ASP A 92 0.19 3.64 16.87
C ASP A 92 -0.59 3.13 18.09
N HIS A 93 -0.76 3.98 19.11
CA HIS A 93 -1.63 3.74 20.27
C HIS A 93 -2.83 4.70 20.32
N ASP A 94 -3.08 5.46 19.24
CA ASP A 94 -4.19 6.39 19.18
C ASP A 94 -5.54 5.65 19.21
N ASN A 95 -6.42 6.04 20.15
CA ASN A 95 -7.76 5.46 20.28
C ASN A 95 -8.63 5.66 19.03
N ALA A 96 -8.32 6.65 18.19
CA ALA A 96 -9.01 6.89 16.93
C ALA A 96 -8.96 5.65 16.01
N PHE A 97 -7.92 4.82 16.09
CA PHE A 97 -7.87 3.54 15.38
C PHE A 97 -9.06 2.66 15.77
N GLN A 98 -9.23 2.37 17.06
CA GLN A 98 -10.34 1.53 17.52
C GLN A 98 -11.71 2.21 17.34
N GLU A 99 -11.79 3.51 17.60
CA GLU A 99 -13.03 4.29 17.52
C GLU A 99 -13.55 4.42 16.09
N SER A 100 -12.66 4.47 15.09
CA SER A 100 -13.02 4.63 13.68
C SER A 100 -12.98 3.32 12.90
N PHE A 101 -12.21 2.31 13.32
CA PHE A 101 -12.08 1.04 12.59
C PHE A 101 -12.68 -0.14 13.35
N THR A 102 -12.03 -0.58 14.44
CA THR A 102 -12.38 -1.82 15.14
C THR A 102 -13.81 -1.83 15.66
N LYS A 103 -14.26 -0.73 16.26
CA LYS A 103 -15.61 -0.62 16.87
C LYS A 103 -16.70 -0.23 15.87
N ILE A 104 -16.35 0.10 14.63
CA ILE A 104 -17.29 0.52 13.59
C ILE A 104 -17.65 -0.64 12.67
N TYR A 105 -16.65 -1.35 12.14
CA TYR A 105 -16.85 -2.43 11.17
C TYR A 105 -16.95 -3.80 11.86
N THR A 106 -17.99 -3.98 12.68
CA THR A 106 -18.14 -5.15 13.57
C THR A 106 -18.97 -6.30 12.98
N ALA A 107 -19.57 -6.12 11.81
CA ALA A 107 -20.34 -7.17 11.14
C ALA A 107 -19.46 -8.41 10.88
N LYS A 108 -20.02 -9.62 11.06
CA LYS A 108 -19.30 -10.89 10.87
C LYS A 108 -18.68 -11.01 9.47
N SER A 109 -19.42 -10.55 8.46
CA SER A 109 -19.00 -10.49 7.06
C SER A 109 -17.92 -9.45 6.75
N LEU A 110 -17.51 -8.64 7.72
CA LEU A 110 -16.40 -7.67 7.61
C LEU A 110 -15.20 -8.07 8.47
N GLN A 111 -15.17 -9.30 9.00
CA GLN A 111 -14.05 -9.83 9.78
C GLN A 111 -12.94 -10.43 8.91
N ASN A 112 -12.95 -10.11 7.61
CA ASN A 112 -11.94 -10.45 6.62
C ASN A 112 -10.72 -9.51 6.71
N GLN A 113 -9.68 -9.80 5.91
CA GLN A 113 -8.53 -8.92 5.76
C GLN A 113 -8.94 -7.57 5.15
N TRP A 114 -8.37 -6.48 5.66
CA TRP A 114 -8.43 -5.14 5.08
C TRP A 114 -7.06 -4.77 4.53
N TYR A 115 -7.00 -4.50 3.23
CA TYR A 115 -5.82 -3.98 2.54
C TYR A 115 -5.99 -2.48 2.36
N SER A 116 -5.10 -1.70 2.95
CA SER A 116 -5.24 -0.25 3.07
C SER A 116 -3.99 0.48 2.58
N VAL A 117 -4.18 1.63 1.96
CA VAL A 117 -3.12 2.62 1.70
C VAL A 117 -3.37 3.89 2.49
N LEU A 118 -2.38 4.78 2.49
CA LEU A 118 -2.50 6.11 3.08
C LEU A 118 -3.11 7.09 2.06
N GLY A 119 -3.93 8.00 2.54
CA GLY A 119 -4.33 9.21 1.82
C GLY A 119 -3.68 10.46 2.41
N ASN A 120 -3.97 11.62 1.82
CA ASN A 120 -3.35 12.87 2.23
C ASN A 120 -3.73 13.27 3.67
N HIS A 121 -4.94 12.97 4.14
CA HIS A 121 -5.33 13.24 5.52
C HIS A 121 -4.56 12.38 6.54
N ASP A 122 -4.17 11.16 6.15
CA ASP A 122 -3.39 10.25 6.99
C ASP A 122 -1.98 10.81 7.25
N TYR A 123 -1.39 11.45 6.23
CA TYR A 123 -0.11 12.13 6.34
C TYR A 123 -0.13 13.40 7.20
N ARG A 124 -1.30 13.97 7.49
CA ARG A 124 -1.38 15.15 8.38
C ARG A 124 -1.18 14.79 9.87
N GLY A 125 -1.18 13.50 10.18
CA GLY A 125 -0.85 12.94 11.49
C GLY A 125 0.50 12.21 11.50
N ASP A 126 0.59 11.15 12.28
CA ASP A 126 1.65 10.15 12.25
C ASP A 126 1.31 9.10 11.18
N ALA A 127 1.94 9.23 10.01
CA ALA A 127 1.74 8.29 8.90
C ALA A 127 2.30 6.91 9.24
N GLU A 128 3.44 6.86 9.92
CA GLU A 128 4.12 5.62 10.30
C GLU A 128 3.30 4.80 11.31
N ALA A 129 2.49 5.45 12.14
CA ALA A 129 1.56 4.78 13.04
C ALA A 129 0.62 3.81 12.32
N GLN A 130 0.10 4.20 11.16
CA GLN A 130 -0.81 3.37 10.37
C GLN A 130 -0.12 2.15 9.76
N LEU A 131 1.19 2.25 9.50
CA LEU A 131 2.05 1.20 8.96
C LEU A 131 2.57 0.25 10.05
N SER A 132 2.47 0.67 11.32
CA SER A 132 3.04 -0.03 12.47
C SER A 132 2.44 -1.43 12.62
N PRO A 133 3.26 -2.46 12.92
CA PRO A 133 2.75 -3.77 13.32
C PRO A 133 1.87 -3.73 14.58
N VAL A 134 1.98 -2.69 15.40
CA VAL A 134 1.16 -2.55 16.62
C VAL A 134 -0.34 -2.49 16.28
N LEU A 135 -0.74 -1.81 15.19
CA LEU A 135 -2.15 -1.78 14.80
C LEU A 135 -2.68 -3.17 14.37
N ARG A 136 -1.81 -4.01 13.80
CA ARG A 136 -2.12 -5.42 13.48
C ARG A 136 -2.29 -6.28 14.74
N GLU A 137 -1.59 -5.95 15.81
CA GLU A 137 -1.76 -6.60 17.11
C GLU A 137 -3.08 -6.20 17.79
N ILE A 138 -3.51 -4.94 17.60
CA ILE A 138 -4.79 -4.44 18.10
C ILE A 138 -5.95 -5.06 17.31
N ASP A 139 -5.85 -5.11 15.98
CA ASP A 139 -6.86 -5.70 15.10
C ASP A 139 -6.19 -6.37 13.89
N SER A 140 -6.18 -7.70 13.88
CA SER A 140 -5.47 -8.50 12.88
C SER A 140 -6.00 -8.32 11.45
N ARG A 141 -7.18 -7.72 11.29
CA ARG A 141 -7.75 -7.40 9.98
C ARG A 141 -6.99 -6.27 9.29
N TRP A 142 -6.28 -5.42 10.02
CA TRP A 142 -5.65 -4.23 9.48
C TRP A 142 -4.35 -4.57 8.75
N LEU A 143 -4.22 -4.24 7.46
CA LEU A 143 -2.94 -4.19 6.77
C LEU A 143 -2.86 -2.88 6.02
N CYS A 144 -1.95 -2.01 6.43
CA CYS A 144 -1.67 -0.76 5.73
C CYS A 144 -0.20 -0.65 5.38
N LEU A 145 0.07 -0.34 4.11
CA LEU A 145 1.40 -0.06 3.56
C LEU A 145 1.28 1.08 2.56
N ARG A 146 2.40 1.75 2.27
CA ARG A 146 2.45 2.82 1.28
C ARG A 146 2.10 2.31 -0.11
N SER A 147 2.85 1.31 -0.58
CA SER A 147 2.59 0.68 -1.87
C SER A 147 2.91 -0.80 -1.83
N PHE A 148 2.03 -1.61 -2.39
CA PHE A 148 2.11 -3.07 -2.37
C PHE A 148 1.18 -3.68 -3.41
N ILE A 149 1.26 -4.99 -3.58
CA ILE A 149 0.44 -5.75 -4.53
C ILE A 149 -0.30 -6.85 -3.78
N VAL A 150 -1.59 -6.99 -4.05
CA VAL A 150 -2.36 -8.18 -3.67
C VAL A 150 -2.57 -9.03 -4.91
N ASP A 151 -2.05 -10.25 -4.90
CA ASP A 151 -2.21 -11.23 -5.98
C ASP A 151 -3.28 -12.23 -5.55
N SER A 152 -4.41 -12.21 -6.25
CA SER A 152 -5.53 -13.08 -5.93
C SER A 152 -5.60 -14.35 -6.79
N GLU A 153 -4.55 -14.64 -7.58
CA GLU A 153 -4.53 -15.59 -8.72
C GLU A 153 -5.45 -15.17 -9.89
N LEU A 154 -6.58 -14.52 -9.59
CA LEU A 154 -7.57 -13.97 -10.51
C LEU A 154 -7.29 -12.53 -10.94
N VAL A 155 -6.75 -11.69 -10.05
CA VAL A 155 -6.36 -10.31 -10.34
C VAL A 155 -5.18 -9.91 -9.47
N GLU A 156 -4.27 -9.11 -10.03
CA GLU A 156 -3.26 -8.40 -9.26
C GLU A 156 -3.73 -6.96 -9.01
N ILE A 157 -3.84 -6.59 -7.74
CA ILE A 157 -4.31 -5.28 -7.30
C ILE A 157 -3.12 -4.47 -6.82
N PHE A 158 -2.93 -3.31 -7.44
CA PHE A 158 -1.86 -2.37 -7.10
C PHE A 158 -2.39 -1.30 -6.16
N PHE A 159 -1.78 -1.27 -4.97
CA PHE A 159 -1.95 -0.25 -3.96
C PHE A 159 -0.80 0.75 -4.09
N VAL A 160 -1.10 2.03 -4.32
CA VAL A 160 -0.10 3.05 -4.68
C VAL A 160 -0.22 4.24 -3.73
N ASP A 161 0.90 4.69 -3.19
CA ASP A 161 0.99 5.89 -2.34
C ASP A 161 1.08 7.12 -3.25
N THR A 162 -0.05 7.77 -3.45
CA THR A 162 -0.17 8.90 -4.37
C THR A 162 0.07 10.24 -3.69
N THR A 163 0.02 10.31 -2.36
CA THR A 163 0.20 11.56 -1.61
C THR A 163 1.52 12.25 -1.97
N PRO A 164 2.66 11.54 -2.13
CA PRO A 164 3.92 12.17 -2.54
C PRO A 164 3.92 12.78 -3.95
N PHE A 165 2.92 12.49 -4.80
CA PHE A 165 2.85 12.97 -6.19
C PHE A 165 2.34 14.41 -6.30
N VAL A 166 1.74 14.93 -5.23
CA VAL A 166 1.19 16.29 -5.19
C VAL A 166 2.28 17.23 -4.67
N ASP A 167 2.81 18.08 -5.54
CA ASP A 167 3.93 18.99 -5.23
C ASP A 167 3.54 20.01 -4.15
N GLU A 168 2.29 20.46 -4.16
CA GLU A 168 1.73 21.46 -3.25
C GLU A 168 1.85 21.05 -1.78
N TYR A 169 1.80 19.74 -1.49
CA TYR A 169 1.96 19.24 -0.12
C TYR A 169 3.41 19.39 0.42
N PHE A 170 4.40 19.62 -0.46
CA PHE A 170 5.80 19.86 -0.11
C PHE A 170 6.21 21.34 -0.16
N THR A 171 5.62 22.12 -1.07
CA THR A 171 6.17 23.44 -1.45
C THR A 171 5.41 24.64 -0.93
N GLU A 172 4.10 24.57 -0.79
CA GLU A 172 3.29 25.68 -0.26
C GLU A 172 3.36 25.69 1.27
N PRO A 173 3.24 26.84 1.96
CA PRO A 173 3.05 26.86 3.42
C PRO A 173 1.71 26.19 3.71
N PRO A 174 1.68 24.89 4.02
CA PRO A 174 0.43 24.19 3.99
C PRO A 174 -0.28 24.53 5.30
N GLU A 175 -1.60 24.76 5.25
CA GLU A 175 -2.41 24.88 6.48
C GLU A 175 -2.21 23.66 7.40
N HIS A 176 -1.73 22.55 6.83
CA HIS A 176 -1.45 21.29 7.48
C HIS A 176 0.04 20.92 7.43
N LYS A 177 0.54 20.27 8.48
CA LYS A 177 1.88 19.68 8.47
C LYS A 177 1.78 18.24 8.02
N TYR A 178 2.55 17.86 7.01
CA TYR A 178 2.63 16.50 6.49
C TYR A 178 3.82 15.72 7.07
N ASP A 179 3.62 14.46 7.39
CA ASP A 179 4.63 13.53 7.90
C ASP A 179 5.31 12.77 6.76
N TRP A 180 6.43 13.30 6.31
CA TRP A 180 7.24 12.72 5.23
C TRP A 180 8.26 11.69 5.71
N ARG A 181 8.18 11.20 6.96
CA ARG A 181 9.04 10.08 7.39
C ARG A 181 8.81 8.87 6.47
N GLY A 182 9.89 8.14 6.18
CA GLY A 182 9.84 7.03 5.23
C GLY A 182 9.74 7.43 3.75
N ILE A 183 9.48 8.70 3.42
CA ILE A 183 9.51 9.22 2.06
C ILE A 183 10.88 9.84 1.81
N GLY A 184 11.64 9.24 0.88
CA GLY A 184 12.91 9.79 0.41
C GLY A 184 12.71 11.11 -0.35
N PRO A 185 13.76 11.65 -1.01
CA PRO A 185 13.59 12.80 -1.88
C PRO A 185 12.43 12.57 -2.87
N GLN A 186 11.42 13.46 -2.83
CA GLN A 186 10.12 13.26 -3.48
C GLN A 186 10.23 12.76 -4.93
N LYS A 187 11.03 13.45 -5.76
CA LYS A 187 11.25 13.07 -7.17
C LYS A 187 11.85 11.68 -7.33
N SER A 188 12.79 11.30 -6.46
CA SER A 188 13.38 9.96 -6.46
C SER A 188 12.39 8.90 -6.02
N TYR A 189 11.56 9.19 -5.01
CA TYR A 189 10.49 8.31 -4.55
C TYR A 189 9.48 8.03 -5.68
N ILE A 190 8.93 9.10 -6.28
CA ILE A 190 7.97 9.01 -7.41
C ILE A 190 8.59 8.25 -8.58
N SER A 191 9.82 8.61 -8.98
CA SER A 191 10.51 7.96 -10.11
C SER A 191 10.70 6.47 -9.88
N ASN A 192 11.10 6.07 -8.67
CA ASN A 192 11.26 4.66 -8.33
C ASN A 192 9.92 3.91 -8.36
N LEU A 193 8.86 4.49 -7.78
CA LEU A 193 7.54 3.86 -7.77
C LEU A 193 6.97 3.72 -9.19
N LEU A 194 7.07 4.77 -10.00
CA LEU A 194 6.66 4.75 -11.41
C LEU A 194 7.46 3.72 -12.20
N LYS A 195 8.78 3.64 -11.99
CA LYS A 195 9.63 2.64 -12.64
C LYS A 195 9.16 1.23 -12.31
N VAL A 196 8.85 0.94 -11.05
CA VAL A 196 8.34 -0.39 -10.64
C VAL A 196 7.00 -0.71 -11.30
N CYS A 197 6.06 0.24 -11.32
CA CYS A 197 4.77 0.05 -11.98
C CYS A 197 4.90 -0.13 -13.50
N VAL A 198 5.74 0.66 -14.16
CA VAL A 198 5.96 0.59 -15.62
C VAL A 198 6.69 -0.69 -16.01
N ASP A 199 7.76 -1.05 -15.29
CA ASP A 199 8.50 -2.30 -15.52
C ASP A 199 7.57 -3.50 -15.38
N TYR A 200 6.69 -3.48 -14.37
CA TYR A 200 5.67 -4.49 -14.18
C TYR A 200 4.67 -4.58 -15.35
N LEU A 201 4.09 -3.46 -15.78
CA LEU A 201 3.14 -3.42 -16.90
C LEU A 201 3.81 -3.90 -18.20
N ASN A 202 5.06 -3.54 -18.44
CA ASN A 202 5.83 -3.98 -19.60
C ASN A 202 6.09 -5.50 -19.58
N LEU A 203 6.44 -6.06 -18.42
CA LEU A 203 6.61 -7.50 -18.25
C LEU A 203 5.31 -8.25 -18.54
N GLN A 204 4.18 -7.77 -18.02
CA GLN A 204 2.87 -8.38 -18.28
C GLN A 204 2.49 -8.30 -19.76
N MET A 205 2.74 -7.17 -20.43
CA MET A 205 2.51 -7.06 -21.89
C MET A 205 3.37 -8.03 -22.70
N THR A 206 4.62 -8.23 -22.30
CA THR A 206 5.51 -9.19 -22.95
C THR A 206 5.06 -10.64 -22.69
N ALA A 207 4.61 -10.95 -21.47
CA ALA A 207 4.07 -12.27 -21.12
C ALA A 207 2.76 -12.58 -21.89
N LEU A 208 1.87 -11.59 -22.05
CA LEU A 208 0.64 -11.71 -22.85
C LEU A 208 0.92 -12.02 -24.33
N CYS A 209 1.98 -11.44 -24.89
CA CYS A 209 2.42 -11.74 -26.26
C CYS A 209 2.91 -13.19 -26.41
N CYS A 210 3.34 -13.85 -25.33
CA CYS A 210 3.82 -15.22 -25.34
C CYS A 210 2.78 -16.25 -24.86
N LYS A 211 1.69 -15.83 -24.20
CA LYS A 211 0.57 -16.68 -23.75
C LYS A 211 -0.71 -15.83 -23.76
N ILE A 212 -1.76 -16.27 -24.46
CA ILE A 212 -3.07 -15.60 -24.45
C ILE A 212 -3.63 -15.67 -23.02
N GLN A 213 -3.48 -14.59 -22.25
CA GLN A 213 -4.09 -14.36 -20.96
C GLN A 213 -4.87 -13.04 -21.05
N VAL A 214 -6.19 -13.06 -20.87
CA VAL A 214 -7.00 -11.84 -20.86
C VAL A 214 -6.76 -11.13 -19.51
N GLY A 215 -6.41 -9.83 -19.57
CA GLY A 215 -5.67 -9.05 -18.57
C GLY A 215 -6.24 -8.96 -17.14
N ARG A 216 -5.37 -8.63 -16.18
CA ARG A 216 -5.64 -8.78 -14.73
C ARG A 216 -4.89 -7.76 -13.85
N VAL A 217 -4.83 -6.49 -14.24
CA VAL A 217 -4.26 -5.43 -13.38
C VAL A 217 -5.36 -4.44 -13.00
N LEU A 218 -5.69 -4.39 -11.71
CA LEU A 218 -6.55 -3.35 -11.13
C LEU A 218 -5.64 -2.38 -10.37
N ILE A 219 -5.55 -1.14 -10.84
CA ILE A 219 -4.88 -0.07 -10.09
C ILE A 219 -5.95 0.62 -9.26
N ILE A 220 -5.78 0.60 -7.93
CA ILE A 220 -6.64 1.34 -7.02
C ILE A 220 -5.88 2.61 -6.65
N GLN A 221 -6.39 3.73 -7.16
CA GLN A 221 -5.81 5.06 -7.03
C GLN A 221 -6.81 5.97 -6.32
N LEU A 222 -6.33 6.77 -5.36
CA LEU A 222 -6.93 8.05 -5.05
C LEU A 222 -5.98 9.16 -5.51
N SER A 223 -6.51 10.09 -6.29
CA SER A 223 -6.00 11.45 -6.36
C SER A 223 -7.24 12.31 -6.20
N GLU A 224 -7.35 12.98 -5.05
CA GLU A 224 -8.38 13.97 -4.69
C GLU A 224 -9.75 13.78 -5.37
N ILE A 225 -10.68 13.12 -4.68
CA ILE A 225 -12.09 13.41 -4.92
C ILE A 225 -12.42 14.55 -3.95
N PHE A 226 -12.73 15.71 -4.53
CA PHE A 226 -13.14 17.01 -3.94
C PHE A 226 -12.06 18.08 -3.86
#